data_AF-A0A1A8U5W3-F1
#
_entry.id   AF-A0A1A8U5W3-F1
#
_cell.length_a   1.000
_cell.length_b   1.000
_cell.length_c   1.000
_cell.angle_alpha   90.00
_cell.angle_beta   90.00
_cell.angle_gamma   90.00
#
_symmetry.space_group_name_H-M   'P 1'
#
loop_
_entity.id
_entity.type
_entity.pdbx_description
1 polymer ?
#
loop_
_entity_poly.entity_id
_entity_poly.type
_entity_poly.pdbx_seq_one_letter_code
_entity_poly.pdbx_strand_id
1 'polypeptide(L)'
;MCANVFGVLKSLFGKPFDGGKRMEHGGPQEPHHQHPVEQQQHHPAMMRLYEVQKEVLSLGPHVCTFSGLQDDREYKRMERELTRLLLEVDQVDTEGKVELQGARKRAAQEVEGLLRYLEENATHPSRLAMEELSVAARQLVDEHVVAPQRAGGVAEINDELLDTLQELVLRLTQVKTEGRVPLRKARYRALTRLCAVQDVLEGRTPHQTLSLPLSGDSNEAVHRINQVMVKVSMARSQLVALLMGLSGRDSCAHLSRILTELQVELDALDVSGNAAVRNYRKQVVEEINGLLKHLDLEGEGDDTRRYDLAQNNSIREIEAVRAHVSHLREGVLRHCAMSDLSFRPKAELLSLLTHLDQVDTAKNPCIREARRRAVVEVQAVITFLDLREALAQRHPGPDERPSHRAVWLVLGSLSDLQAQVLGFDGKRADKSYMMLEELLTKQLLMLDAVDAQGDEMAKMARKQAVKFAQNILNYLDMKTDEWEY
;
A
#
# COMPACT_ATOMS: atom_id res chain seq x y z
N MET A 1 17.70 -21.29 -4.87
CA MET A 1 16.23 -21.11 -4.77
C MET A 1 15.53 -22.12 -3.85
N CYS A 2 16.21 -23.12 -3.25
CA CYS A 2 15.57 -24.05 -2.28
C CYS A 2 15.82 -23.70 -0.79
N ALA A 3 16.61 -22.68 -0.47
CA ALA A 3 16.94 -22.32 0.92
C ALA A 3 15.79 -21.61 1.66
N ASN A 4 14.90 -20.90 0.95
CA ASN A 4 13.80 -20.14 1.57
C ASN A 4 12.62 -21.02 2.01
N VAL A 5 12.37 -22.15 1.34
CA VAL A 5 11.27 -23.07 1.73
C VAL A 5 11.62 -23.78 3.05
N PHE A 6 12.87 -24.20 3.21
CA PHE A 6 13.36 -24.76 4.47
C PHE A 6 13.44 -23.71 5.60
N GLY A 7 13.64 -22.42 5.27
CA GLY A 7 13.64 -21.32 6.25
C GLY A 7 12.25 -21.03 6.82
N VAL A 8 11.22 -21.00 5.97
CA VAL A 8 9.82 -20.79 6.39
C VAL A 8 9.31 -21.98 7.20
N LEU A 9 9.65 -23.22 6.81
CA LEU A 9 9.35 -24.41 7.60
C LEU A 9 10.12 -24.42 8.94
N LYS A 10 11.39 -24.00 8.98
CA LYS A 10 12.16 -23.87 10.24
C LYS A 10 11.57 -22.85 11.21
N SER A 11 10.97 -21.76 10.71
CA SER A 11 10.35 -20.73 11.56
C SER A 11 9.03 -21.17 12.19
N LEU A 12 8.34 -22.16 11.61
CA LEU A 12 7.04 -22.65 12.10
C LEU A 12 7.17 -23.64 13.29
N PHE A 13 8.34 -24.25 13.48
CA PHE A 13 8.59 -25.26 14.52
C PHE A 13 9.64 -24.77 15.52
N GLY A 14 9.23 -23.95 16.48
CA GLY A 14 10.10 -23.19 17.40
C GLY A 14 10.99 -23.96 18.39
N LYS A 15 11.81 -24.94 17.98
CA LYS A 15 13.00 -25.43 18.72
C LYS A 15 14.11 -25.93 17.79
N PRO A 16 15.40 -25.79 18.16
CA PRO A 16 16.51 -26.33 17.38
C PRO A 16 16.51 -27.86 17.40
N PHE A 17 16.65 -28.45 16.22
CA PHE A 17 16.88 -29.88 16.05
C PHE A 17 18.33 -30.17 16.47
N ASP A 18 18.51 -30.87 17.59
CA ASP A 18 19.82 -31.34 18.05
C ASP A 18 20.26 -32.51 17.17
N GLY A 19 20.93 -32.17 16.08
CA GLY A 19 21.60 -33.13 15.21
C GLY A 19 22.82 -33.70 15.94
N GLY A 20 22.61 -34.83 16.61
CA GLY A 20 23.68 -35.63 17.17
C GLY A 20 24.78 -35.92 16.14
N LYS A 21 26.00 -35.44 16.47
CA LYS A 21 27.33 -35.79 15.97
C LYS A 21 27.61 -35.56 14.47
N ARG A 22 28.29 -34.43 14.22
CA ARG A 22 29.38 -34.28 13.25
C ARG A 22 30.34 -35.48 13.34
N MET A 23 30.59 -36.16 12.22
CA MET A 23 31.86 -36.85 12.00
C MET A 23 32.70 -36.02 11.03
N GLU A 24 33.94 -35.74 11.45
CA GLU A 24 34.96 -35.04 10.69
C GLU A 24 35.50 -35.89 9.52
N HIS A 25 35.97 -35.18 8.48
CA HIS A 25 36.71 -35.74 7.36
C HIS A 25 38.10 -36.23 7.79
N GLY A 26 38.42 -37.49 7.46
CA GLY A 26 39.79 -38.02 7.38
C GLY A 26 40.02 -38.62 5.99
N GLY A 27 41.16 -38.28 5.37
CA GLY A 27 41.57 -38.67 4.01
C GLY A 27 41.97 -40.15 3.83
N PRO A 28 42.55 -40.51 2.67
CA PRO A 28 42.11 -41.67 1.88
C PRO A 28 42.99 -42.92 2.05
N GLN A 29 42.37 -44.09 2.24
CA GLN A 29 43.01 -45.40 2.01
C GLN A 29 41.98 -46.44 1.53
N GLU A 30 42.14 -46.89 0.29
CA GLU A 30 41.70 -48.20 -0.22
C GLU A 30 42.65 -49.29 0.36
N PRO A 31 42.20 -50.55 0.60
CA PRO A 31 41.88 -51.46 -0.51
C PRO A 31 40.68 -52.40 -0.31
N HIS A 32 39.98 -52.60 -1.44
CA HIS A 32 39.24 -53.79 -1.86
C HIS A 32 38.87 -54.83 -0.79
N HIS A 33 37.61 -54.85 -0.37
CA HIS A 33 36.88 -56.10 -0.06
C HIS A 33 35.54 -56.08 -0.80
N GLN A 34 35.34 -57.08 -1.67
CA GLN A 34 34.11 -57.33 -2.40
C GLN A 34 32.98 -57.65 -1.41
N HIS A 35 32.01 -56.74 -1.29
CA HIS A 35 30.68 -57.07 -0.80
C HIS A 35 29.66 -56.88 -1.94
N PRO A 36 28.62 -57.72 -2.03
CA PRO A 36 27.68 -57.67 -3.13
C PRO A 36 26.92 -56.35 -3.12
N VAL A 37 26.64 -55.84 -4.32
CA VAL A 37 25.77 -54.68 -4.54
C VAL A 37 24.37 -55.04 -4.02
N GLU A 38 24.07 -54.72 -2.76
CA GLU A 38 22.70 -54.61 -2.30
C GLU A 38 22.08 -53.43 -3.03
N GLN A 39 21.33 -53.73 -4.09
CA GLN A 39 20.33 -52.81 -4.61
C GLN A 39 19.42 -52.47 -3.43
N GLN A 40 19.54 -51.25 -2.90
CA GLN A 40 18.60 -50.70 -1.93
C GLN A 40 17.22 -50.60 -2.62
N GLN A 41 16.48 -51.70 -2.58
CA GLN A 41 15.07 -51.76 -2.89
C GLN A 41 14.37 -50.88 -1.85
N HIS A 42 14.07 -49.65 -2.25
CA HIS A 42 13.36 -48.72 -1.38
C HIS A 42 11.98 -49.30 -1.09
N HIS A 43 11.66 -49.44 0.20
CA HIS A 43 10.40 -50.01 0.67
C HIS A 43 9.20 -49.34 -0.01
N PRO A 44 8.17 -50.07 -0.50
CA PRO A 44 7.03 -49.48 -1.20
C PRO A 44 6.34 -48.35 -0.42
N ALA A 45 6.13 -48.54 0.89
CA ALA A 45 5.62 -47.51 1.79
C ALA A 45 6.49 -46.24 1.82
N MET A 46 7.81 -46.40 1.79
CA MET A 46 8.74 -45.26 1.79
C MET A 46 8.72 -44.52 0.46
N MET A 47 8.64 -45.26 -0.66
CA MET A 47 8.45 -44.66 -1.98
C MET A 47 7.16 -43.83 -2.03
N ARG A 48 6.05 -44.35 -1.49
CA ARG A 48 4.79 -43.60 -1.45
C ARG A 48 4.89 -42.31 -0.62
N LEU A 49 5.55 -42.37 0.53
CA LEU A 49 5.79 -41.20 1.37
C LEU A 49 6.68 -40.15 0.68
N TYR A 50 7.67 -40.57 -0.12
CA TYR A 50 8.46 -39.65 -0.94
C TYR A 50 7.65 -39.00 -2.07
N GLU A 51 6.73 -39.73 -2.69
CA GLU A 51 5.81 -39.16 -3.68
C GLU A 51 4.93 -38.07 -3.06
N VAL A 52 4.33 -38.36 -1.89
CA VAL A 52 3.57 -37.35 -1.14
C VAL A 52 4.44 -36.15 -0.82
N GLN A 53 5.66 -36.36 -0.31
CA GLN A 53 6.56 -35.26 0.02
C GLN A 53 6.90 -34.41 -1.21
N LYS A 54 7.04 -35.01 -2.39
CA LYS A 54 7.24 -34.28 -3.64
C LYS A 54 6.03 -33.42 -4.00
N GLU A 55 4.81 -33.92 -3.83
CA GLU A 55 3.58 -33.14 -4.04
C GLU A 55 3.45 -31.99 -3.04
N VAL A 56 3.75 -32.25 -1.76
CA VAL A 56 3.80 -31.22 -0.70
C VAL A 56 4.80 -30.11 -1.04
N LEU A 57 5.99 -30.46 -1.54
CA LEU A 57 6.99 -29.49 -1.98
C LEU A 57 6.52 -28.64 -3.18
N SER A 58 5.66 -29.19 -4.04
CA SER A 58 5.06 -28.48 -5.16
C SER A 58 3.92 -27.56 -4.72
N LEU A 59 3.10 -28.00 -3.76
CA LEU A 59 1.93 -27.25 -3.28
C LEU A 59 2.30 -26.17 -2.26
N GLY A 60 3.31 -26.40 -1.43
CA GLY A 60 3.75 -25.50 -0.37
C GLY A 60 3.90 -24.04 -0.82
N PRO A 61 4.62 -23.73 -1.92
CA PRO A 61 4.74 -22.35 -2.42
C PRO A 61 3.41 -21.68 -2.77
N HIS A 62 2.44 -22.43 -3.32
CA HIS A 62 1.12 -21.92 -3.67
C HIS A 62 0.31 -21.59 -2.40
N VAL A 63 0.36 -22.47 -1.40
CA VAL A 63 -0.26 -22.24 -0.08
C VAL A 63 0.40 -21.05 0.62
N CYS A 64 1.73 -20.96 0.61
CA CYS A 64 2.51 -19.89 1.23
C CYS A 64 2.29 -18.50 0.61
N THR A 65 1.78 -18.44 -0.62
CA THR A 65 1.51 -17.18 -1.35
C THR A 65 0.02 -16.99 -1.64
N PHE A 66 -0.83 -17.86 -1.13
CA PHE A 66 -2.27 -17.71 -1.24
C PHE A 66 -2.72 -16.51 -0.43
N SER A 67 -3.53 -15.65 -1.02
CA SER A 67 -3.99 -14.37 -0.43
C SER A 67 -5.51 -14.21 -0.47
N GLY A 68 -6.22 -15.27 -0.85
CA GLY A 68 -7.67 -15.28 -1.01
C GLY A 68 -8.42 -15.59 0.28
N LEU A 69 -9.73 -15.82 0.14
CA LEU A 69 -10.64 -16.22 1.22
C LEU A 69 -11.01 -17.70 1.10
N GLN A 70 -11.67 -18.24 2.13
CA GLN A 70 -12.12 -19.64 2.15
C GLN A 70 -13.11 -19.96 1.02
N ASP A 71 -13.91 -18.97 0.60
CA ASP A 71 -14.86 -19.17 -0.48
C ASP A 71 -14.27 -19.22 -1.87
N ASP A 72 -13.01 -18.79 -2.02
CA ASP A 72 -12.33 -18.76 -3.29
C ASP A 72 -12.14 -20.16 -3.86
N ARG A 73 -12.33 -20.29 -5.17
CA ARG A 73 -12.14 -21.55 -5.90
C ARG A 73 -10.73 -22.12 -5.69
N GLU A 74 -9.74 -21.25 -5.59
CA GLU A 74 -8.34 -21.64 -5.36
C GLU A 74 -8.11 -22.21 -3.95
N TYR A 75 -8.70 -21.61 -2.91
CA TYR A 75 -8.67 -22.15 -1.55
C TYR A 75 -9.25 -23.57 -1.55
N LYS A 76 -10.48 -23.71 -2.05
CA LYS A 76 -11.20 -25.00 -2.11
C LYS A 76 -10.42 -26.04 -2.92
N ARG A 77 -9.66 -25.63 -3.94
CA ARG A 77 -8.79 -26.54 -4.72
C ARG A 77 -7.62 -27.02 -3.87
N MET A 78 -6.85 -26.10 -3.28
CA MET A 78 -5.68 -26.45 -2.47
C MET A 78 -6.06 -27.27 -1.22
N GLU A 79 -7.14 -26.90 -0.55
CA GLU A 79 -7.69 -27.65 0.59
C GLU A 79 -8.00 -29.10 0.18
N ARG A 80 -8.74 -29.31 -0.93
CA ARG A 80 -9.04 -30.66 -1.44
C ARG A 80 -7.78 -31.45 -1.78
N GLU A 81 -6.78 -30.83 -2.41
CA GLU A 81 -5.52 -31.49 -2.76
C GLU A 81 -4.72 -31.89 -1.50
N LEU A 82 -4.62 -31.01 -0.51
CA LEU A 82 -3.95 -31.30 0.76
C LEU A 82 -4.69 -32.38 1.57
N THR A 83 -6.02 -32.32 1.66
CA THR A 83 -6.82 -33.37 2.32
C THR A 83 -6.64 -34.72 1.63
N ARG A 84 -6.56 -34.74 0.28
CA ARG A 84 -6.25 -35.96 -0.47
C ARG A 84 -4.89 -36.54 -0.06
N LEU A 85 -3.86 -35.69 -0.01
CA LEU A 85 -2.52 -36.11 0.42
C LEU A 85 -2.50 -36.63 1.86
N LEU A 86 -3.23 -36.01 2.78
CA LEU A 86 -3.32 -36.48 4.16
C LEU A 86 -3.93 -37.90 4.23
N LEU A 87 -5.03 -38.13 3.50
CA LEU A 87 -5.65 -39.45 3.40
C LEU A 87 -4.71 -40.49 2.78
N GLU A 88 -3.90 -40.11 1.80
CA GLU A 88 -2.90 -40.99 1.20
C GLU A 88 -1.80 -41.36 2.19
N VAL A 89 -1.35 -40.41 3.03
CA VAL A 89 -0.37 -40.67 4.11
C VAL A 89 -0.94 -41.64 5.14
N ASP A 90 -2.20 -41.43 5.56
CA ASP A 90 -2.86 -42.28 6.56
C ASP A 90 -3.04 -43.73 6.08
N GLN A 91 -3.23 -43.93 4.78
CA GLN A 91 -3.35 -45.25 4.15
C GLN A 91 -2.02 -45.99 3.99
N VAL A 92 -0.87 -45.34 4.24
CA VAL A 92 0.43 -46.02 4.16
C VAL A 92 0.57 -47.03 5.28
N ASP A 93 0.61 -48.31 4.89
CA ASP A 93 0.98 -49.40 5.79
C ASP A 93 2.47 -49.34 6.12
N THR A 94 2.76 -49.31 7.42
CA THR A 94 4.11 -49.20 7.97
C THR A 94 4.66 -50.54 8.43
N GLU A 95 3.85 -51.60 8.44
CA GLU A 95 4.23 -52.94 8.93
C GLU A 95 4.78 -52.92 10.37
N GLY A 96 4.47 -51.89 11.15
CA GLY A 96 5.04 -51.69 12.49
C GLY A 96 6.51 -51.21 12.51
N LYS A 97 7.13 -50.94 11.35
CA LYS A 97 8.51 -50.45 11.28
C LYS A 97 8.59 -49.00 11.76
N VAL A 98 9.38 -48.79 12.82
CA VAL A 98 9.54 -47.48 13.49
C VAL A 98 9.98 -46.39 12.51
N GLU A 99 10.87 -46.70 11.56
CA GLU A 99 11.34 -45.74 10.55
C GLU A 99 10.22 -45.26 9.64
N LEU A 100 9.36 -46.18 9.15
CA LEU A 100 8.22 -45.87 8.30
C LEU A 100 7.13 -45.12 9.08
N GLN A 101 6.88 -45.49 10.33
CA GLN A 101 5.97 -44.76 11.22
C GLN A 101 6.45 -43.32 11.45
N GLY A 102 7.74 -43.14 11.68
CA GLY A 102 8.36 -41.83 11.81
C GLY A 102 8.24 -41.00 10.53
N ALA A 103 8.46 -41.60 9.36
CA ALA A 103 8.32 -40.93 8.08
C ALA A 103 6.86 -40.56 7.76
N ARG A 104 5.91 -41.47 8.00
CA ARG A 104 4.47 -41.22 7.85
C ARG A 104 4.01 -40.08 8.75
N LYS A 105 4.42 -40.10 10.02
CA LYS A 105 4.11 -39.04 10.98
C LYS A 105 4.64 -37.68 10.51
N ARG A 106 5.87 -37.61 9.99
CA ARG A 106 6.43 -36.36 9.46
C ARG A 106 5.65 -35.87 8.24
N ALA A 107 5.34 -36.75 7.29
CA ALA A 107 4.57 -36.40 6.10
C ALA A 107 3.16 -35.86 6.46
N ALA A 108 2.47 -36.53 7.40
CA ALA A 108 1.16 -36.07 7.88
C ALA A 108 1.26 -34.68 8.52
N GLN A 109 2.25 -34.47 9.40
CA GLN A 109 2.48 -33.18 10.05
C GLN A 109 2.81 -32.05 9.07
N GLU A 110 3.53 -32.34 7.97
CA GLU A 110 3.80 -31.36 6.91
C GLU A 110 2.50 -30.96 6.18
N VAL A 111 1.66 -31.93 5.82
CA VAL A 111 0.37 -31.67 5.14
C VAL A 111 -0.61 -30.93 6.06
N GLU A 112 -0.77 -31.38 7.31
CA GLU A 112 -1.59 -30.72 8.33
C GLU A 112 -1.12 -29.29 8.60
N GLY A 113 0.21 -29.08 8.62
CA GLY A 113 0.81 -27.76 8.76
C GLY A 113 0.41 -26.81 7.63
N LEU A 114 0.39 -27.29 6.38
CA LEU A 114 -0.05 -26.50 5.23
C LEU A 114 -1.56 -26.21 5.26
N LEU A 115 -2.39 -27.19 5.62
CA LEU A 115 -3.84 -26.98 5.78
C LEU A 115 -4.14 -25.90 6.82
N ARG A 116 -3.52 -26.03 7.99
CA ARG A 116 -3.67 -25.05 9.06
C ARG A 116 -3.17 -23.66 8.64
N TYR A 117 -2.03 -23.57 7.97
CA TYR A 117 -1.53 -22.28 7.47
C TYR A 117 -2.48 -21.66 6.43
N LEU A 118 -3.03 -22.46 5.52
CA LEU A 118 -4.00 -22.01 4.52
C LEU A 118 -5.25 -21.43 5.19
N GLU A 119 -5.80 -22.13 6.18
CA GLU A 119 -6.97 -21.70 6.96
C GLU A 119 -6.69 -20.45 7.80
N GLU A 120 -5.59 -20.44 8.58
CA GLU A 120 -5.17 -19.30 9.41
C GLU A 120 -5.00 -18.02 8.58
N ASN A 121 -4.53 -18.11 7.34
CA ASN A 121 -4.39 -16.94 6.47
C ASN A 121 -5.73 -16.48 5.88
N ALA A 122 -6.57 -17.42 5.43
CA ALA A 122 -7.86 -17.10 4.83
C ALA A 122 -8.86 -16.51 5.83
N THR A 123 -8.69 -16.84 7.12
CA THR A 123 -9.53 -16.37 8.25
C THR A 123 -8.87 -15.28 9.08
N HIS A 124 -7.68 -14.81 8.69
CA HIS A 124 -6.92 -13.85 9.46
C HIS A 124 -7.67 -12.51 9.62
N PRO A 125 -7.70 -11.89 10.82
CA PRO A 125 -8.40 -10.61 11.03
C PRO A 125 -7.99 -9.52 10.04
N SER A 126 -6.68 -9.35 9.79
CA SER A 126 -6.20 -8.43 8.75
C SER A 126 -6.68 -8.78 7.34
N ARG A 127 -6.78 -10.06 6.99
CA ARG A 127 -7.30 -10.46 5.67
C ARG A 127 -8.77 -10.10 5.53
N LEU A 128 -9.56 -10.32 6.58
CA LEU A 128 -10.97 -9.96 6.64
C LEU A 128 -11.15 -8.44 6.57
N ALA A 129 -10.35 -7.67 7.31
CA ALA A 129 -10.37 -6.20 7.24
C ALA A 129 -10.06 -5.66 5.82
N MET A 130 -9.11 -6.26 5.10
CA MET A 130 -8.85 -5.92 3.70
C MET A 130 -10.06 -6.23 2.79
N GLU A 131 -10.76 -7.34 3.06
CA GLU A 131 -11.98 -7.67 2.33
C GLU A 131 -13.08 -6.66 2.61
N GLU A 132 -13.32 -6.33 3.88
CA GLU A 132 -14.35 -5.37 4.29
C GLU A 132 -14.14 -4.01 3.61
N LEU A 133 -12.91 -3.51 3.58
CA LEU A 133 -12.57 -2.27 2.86
C LEU A 133 -12.79 -2.40 1.34
N SER A 134 -12.45 -3.56 0.77
CA SER A 134 -12.68 -3.83 -0.66
C SER A 134 -14.17 -3.97 -0.99
N VAL A 135 -15.00 -4.52 -0.09
CA VAL A 135 -16.46 -4.57 -0.19
C VAL A 135 -17.04 -3.16 -0.11
N ALA A 136 -16.61 -2.34 0.86
CA ALA A 136 -17.06 -0.97 1.00
C ALA A 136 -16.76 -0.15 -0.27
N ALA A 137 -15.55 -0.28 -0.82
CA ALA A 137 -15.18 0.36 -2.09
C ALA A 137 -16.05 -0.13 -3.26
N ARG A 138 -16.34 -1.44 -3.33
CA ARG A 138 -17.24 -2.00 -4.36
C ARG A 138 -18.64 -1.40 -4.28
N GLN A 139 -19.21 -1.33 -3.08
CA GLN A 139 -20.56 -0.81 -2.86
C GLN A 139 -20.64 0.67 -3.24
N LEU A 140 -19.69 1.47 -2.76
CA LEU A 140 -19.61 2.91 -3.04
C LEU A 140 -19.53 3.18 -4.55
N VAL A 141 -18.69 2.43 -5.25
CA VAL A 141 -18.50 2.57 -6.70
C VAL A 141 -19.70 2.04 -7.49
N ASP A 142 -20.32 0.95 -7.04
CA ASP A 142 -21.53 0.43 -7.68
C ASP A 142 -22.67 1.46 -7.56
N GLU A 143 -22.87 2.04 -6.39
CA GLU A 143 -23.92 3.04 -6.12
C GLU A 143 -23.75 4.31 -6.95
N HIS A 144 -22.54 4.89 -6.99
CA HIS A 144 -22.33 6.20 -7.64
C HIS A 144 -21.96 6.11 -9.12
N VAL A 145 -21.33 5.02 -9.57
CA VAL A 145 -20.76 4.96 -10.92
C VAL A 145 -21.45 3.90 -11.77
N VAL A 146 -21.49 2.66 -11.29
CA VAL A 146 -21.85 1.52 -12.13
C VAL A 146 -23.37 1.37 -12.28
N ALA A 147 -24.13 1.40 -11.18
CA ALA A 147 -25.59 1.26 -11.20
C ALA A 147 -26.29 2.42 -11.94
N PRO A 148 -25.92 3.70 -11.74
CA PRO A 148 -26.49 4.81 -12.51
C PRO A 148 -26.25 4.64 -14.01
N GLN A 149 -25.03 4.24 -14.41
CA GLN A 149 -24.70 4.01 -15.81
C GLN A 149 -25.49 2.84 -16.42
N ARG A 150 -25.70 1.75 -15.66
CA ARG A 150 -26.53 0.60 -16.10
C ARG A 150 -28.00 0.96 -16.27
N ALA A 151 -28.50 1.89 -15.46
CA ALA A 151 -29.86 2.42 -15.57
C ALA A 151 -30.04 3.42 -16.74
N GLY A 152 -28.97 3.69 -17.51
CA GLY A 152 -28.98 4.70 -18.58
C GLY A 152 -28.85 6.13 -18.08
N GLY A 153 -28.55 6.31 -16.79
CA GLY A 153 -28.22 7.60 -16.18
C GLY A 153 -26.74 7.98 -16.36
N VAL A 154 -26.34 9.09 -15.75
CA VAL A 154 -24.97 9.59 -15.73
C VAL A 154 -24.32 9.20 -14.40
N ALA A 155 -23.06 8.74 -14.44
CA ALA A 155 -22.30 8.44 -13.23
C ALA A 155 -22.12 9.70 -12.36
N GLU A 156 -22.41 9.56 -11.07
CA GLU A 156 -22.32 10.62 -10.05
C GLU A 156 -20.91 10.70 -9.48
N ILE A 157 -19.95 11.08 -10.31
CA ILE A 157 -18.57 11.28 -9.87
C ILE A 157 -18.45 12.70 -9.29
N ASN A 158 -18.37 12.82 -7.97
CA ASN A 158 -18.20 14.09 -7.25
C ASN A 158 -16.97 14.05 -6.33
N ASP A 159 -16.61 15.18 -5.74
CA ASP A 159 -15.44 15.27 -4.86
C ASP A 159 -15.63 14.42 -3.59
N GLU A 160 -16.86 14.32 -3.07
CA GLU A 160 -17.20 13.48 -1.91
C GLU A 160 -16.90 11.99 -2.15
N LEU A 161 -17.22 11.46 -3.34
CA LEU A 161 -16.89 10.09 -3.74
C LEU A 161 -15.38 9.89 -3.78
N LEU A 162 -14.64 10.83 -4.36
CA LEU A 162 -13.18 10.76 -4.48
C LEU A 162 -12.51 10.81 -3.10
N ASP A 163 -12.98 11.69 -2.21
CA ASP A 163 -12.50 11.81 -0.84
C ASP A 163 -12.76 10.51 -0.05
N THR A 164 -13.95 9.92 -0.21
CA THR A 164 -14.30 8.66 0.46
C THR A 164 -13.45 7.49 -0.06
N LEU A 165 -13.20 7.42 -1.38
CA LEU A 165 -12.29 6.43 -1.96
C LEU A 165 -10.86 6.61 -1.45
N GLN A 166 -10.39 7.86 -1.36
CA GLN A 166 -9.08 8.18 -0.82
C GLN A 166 -8.96 7.77 0.65
N GLU A 167 -10.01 7.93 1.45
CA GLU A 167 -10.06 7.44 2.83
C GLU A 167 -9.94 5.91 2.89
N LEU A 168 -10.65 5.18 2.04
CA LEU A 168 -10.57 3.71 1.97
C LEU A 168 -9.16 3.24 1.59
N VAL A 169 -8.50 3.92 0.65
CA VAL A 169 -7.09 3.66 0.30
C VAL A 169 -6.18 3.86 1.50
N LEU A 170 -6.34 4.96 2.25
CA LEU A 170 -5.54 5.24 3.46
C LEU A 170 -5.78 4.22 4.58
N ARG A 171 -7.03 3.80 4.79
CA ARG A 171 -7.34 2.75 5.76
C ARG A 171 -6.75 1.41 5.35
N LEU A 172 -6.74 1.11 4.05
CA LEU A 172 -6.20 -0.13 3.52
C LEU A 172 -4.68 -0.19 3.64
N THR A 173 -3.97 0.94 3.50
CA THR A 173 -2.53 0.99 3.79
C THR A 173 -2.27 0.66 5.28
N GLN A 174 -3.06 1.19 6.19
CA GLN A 174 -2.90 0.95 7.62
C GLN A 174 -3.17 -0.49 8.09
N VAL A 175 -3.74 -1.36 7.26
CA VAL A 175 -3.96 -2.76 7.66
C VAL A 175 -2.62 -3.49 7.82
N LYS A 176 -2.40 -4.06 9.01
CA LYS A 176 -1.18 -4.80 9.37
C LYS A 176 -1.06 -6.12 8.62
N THR A 177 0.18 -6.47 8.30
CA THR A 177 0.48 -7.71 7.57
C THR A 177 1.28 -8.71 8.39
N GLU A 178 1.80 -8.32 9.55
CA GLU A 178 2.61 -9.15 10.46
C GLU A 178 3.82 -9.80 9.76
N GLY A 179 4.32 -9.16 8.70
CA GLY A 179 5.34 -9.74 7.82
C GLY A 179 4.89 -10.98 7.03
N ARG A 180 3.61 -11.38 7.11
CA ARG A 180 3.07 -12.53 6.37
C ARG A 180 2.93 -12.19 4.89
N VAL A 181 3.56 -13.00 4.05
CA VAL A 181 3.52 -12.87 2.58
C VAL A 181 2.08 -12.86 2.03
N PRO A 182 1.17 -13.77 2.44
CA PRO A 182 -0.25 -13.75 2.08
C PRO A 182 -0.94 -12.39 2.28
N LEU A 183 -0.73 -11.78 3.44
CA LEU A 183 -1.38 -10.53 3.82
C LEU A 183 -0.82 -9.34 3.05
N ARG A 184 0.50 -9.29 2.84
CA ARG A 184 1.15 -8.28 1.99
C ARG A 184 0.63 -8.34 0.57
N LYS A 185 0.51 -9.54 0.01
CA LYS A 185 -0.04 -9.78 -1.33
C LYS A 185 -1.51 -9.36 -1.41
N ALA A 186 -2.33 -9.71 -0.42
CA ALA A 186 -3.74 -9.32 -0.36
C ALA A 186 -3.90 -7.79 -0.34
N ARG A 187 -3.19 -7.11 0.58
CA ARG A 187 -3.20 -5.65 0.71
C ARG A 187 -2.75 -4.96 -0.55
N TYR A 188 -1.65 -5.42 -1.14
CA TYR A 188 -1.13 -4.88 -2.40
C TYR A 188 -2.15 -4.99 -3.52
N ARG A 189 -2.74 -6.19 -3.72
CA ARG A 189 -3.78 -6.41 -4.75
C ARG A 189 -4.98 -5.49 -4.57
N ALA A 190 -5.46 -5.34 -3.34
CA ALA A 190 -6.59 -4.46 -3.04
C ALA A 190 -6.23 -2.98 -3.29
N LEU A 191 -5.07 -2.51 -2.83
CA LEU A 191 -4.61 -1.14 -3.04
C LEU A 191 -4.43 -0.83 -4.54
N THR A 192 -3.81 -1.74 -5.29
CA THR A 192 -3.61 -1.57 -6.74
C THR A 192 -4.94 -1.36 -7.47
N ARG A 193 -5.97 -2.14 -7.13
CA ARG A 193 -7.30 -1.99 -7.74
C ARG A 193 -7.96 -0.68 -7.34
N LEU A 194 -8.00 -0.36 -6.04
CA LEU A 194 -8.65 0.86 -5.55
C LEU A 194 -7.98 2.12 -6.10
N CYS A 195 -6.65 2.17 -6.10
CA CYS A 195 -5.92 3.30 -6.69
C CYS A 195 -6.15 3.40 -8.19
N ALA A 196 -6.24 2.28 -8.92
CA ALA A 196 -6.57 2.33 -10.34
C ALA A 196 -7.99 2.87 -10.59
N VAL A 197 -8.96 2.51 -9.75
CA VAL A 197 -10.31 3.09 -9.82
C VAL A 197 -10.27 4.59 -9.55
N GLN A 198 -9.57 5.01 -8.51
CA GLN A 198 -9.39 6.43 -8.18
C GLN A 198 -8.77 7.20 -9.36
N ASP A 199 -7.65 6.71 -9.92
CA ASP A 199 -6.98 7.31 -11.09
C ASP A 199 -7.93 7.42 -12.30
N VAL A 200 -8.76 6.40 -12.55
CA VAL A 200 -9.74 6.37 -13.65
C VAL A 200 -10.87 7.39 -13.45
N LEU A 201 -11.31 7.61 -12.21
CA LEU A 201 -12.36 8.57 -11.87
C LEU A 201 -11.83 10.01 -11.86
N GLU A 202 -10.62 10.24 -11.35
CA GLU A 202 -9.94 11.54 -11.33
C GLU A 202 -9.49 11.98 -12.73
N GLY A 203 -9.04 11.04 -13.56
CA GLY A 203 -8.58 11.28 -14.93
C GLY A 203 -9.68 11.73 -15.91
N ARG A 204 -10.91 11.94 -15.43
CA ARG A 204 -11.98 12.54 -16.23
C ARG A 204 -11.64 13.99 -16.54
N THR A 205 -11.94 14.39 -17.76
CA THR A 205 -11.91 15.80 -18.11
C THR A 205 -13.17 16.47 -17.60
N PRO A 206 -13.06 17.49 -16.73
CA PRO A 206 -14.23 18.21 -16.24
C PRO A 206 -15.02 18.79 -17.41
N HIS A 207 -16.34 18.62 -17.39
CA HIS A 207 -17.21 19.21 -18.39
C HIS A 207 -17.04 20.75 -18.51
N GLN A 208 -16.50 21.39 -17.46
CA GLN A 208 -16.21 22.84 -17.41
C GLN A 208 -14.89 23.27 -18.06
N THR A 209 -13.93 22.37 -18.31
CA THR A 209 -12.66 22.72 -19.00
C THR A 209 -12.86 22.92 -20.51
N LEU A 210 -14.05 22.60 -21.01
CA LEU A 210 -14.45 22.87 -22.38
C LEU A 210 -14.96 24.30 -22.46
N SER A 211 -14.05 25.25 -22.71
CA SER A 211 -14.35 26.66 -23.00
C SER A 211 -15.16 26.87 -24.30
N LEU A 212 -15.84 25.84 -24.80
CA LEU A 212 -16.55 25.83 -26.06
C LEU A 212 -18.00 25.44 -25.81
N PRO A 213 -18.91 26.42 -25.63
CA PRO A 213 -20.24 26.24 -26.15
C PRO A 213 -20.12 26.39 -27.67
N LEU A 214 -19.65 25.37 -28.37
CA LEU A 214 -19.99 25.29 -29.79
C LEU A 214 -21.44 24.83 -29.78
N SER A 215 -22.35 25.81 -29.85
CA SER A 215 -23.73 25.61 -30.28
C SER A 215 -23.74 24.51 -31.34
N GLY A 216 -24.57 23.49 -31.17
CA GLY A 216 -24.58 22.25 -31.95
C GLY A 216 -24.76 22.40 -33.47
N ASP A 217 -24.76 23.62 -34.00
CA ASP A 217 -25.22 23.97 -35.33
C ASP A 217 -24.11 24.28 -36.35
N SER A 218 -22.80 24.14 -36.04
CA SER A 218 -21.78 24.56 -37.03
C SER A 218 -20.46 23.79 -37.14
N ASN A 219 -20.23 22.66 -36.44
CA ASN A 219 -19.03 21.84 -36.70
C ASN A 219 -19.26 20.34 -36.49
N GLU A 220 -19.29 19.59 -37.60
CA GLU A 220 -19.48 18.13 -37.62
C GLU A 220 -18.44 17.38 -36.76
N ALA A 221 -17.17 17.82 -36.79
CA ALA A 221 -16.11 17.17 -36.01
C ALA A 221 -16.37 17.28 -34.50
N VAL A 222 -16.91 18.40 -34.03
CA VAL A 222 -17.23 18.60 -32.61
C VAL A 222 -18.40 17.72 -32.18
N HIS A 223 -19.42 17.58 -33.03
CA HIS A 223 -20.51 16.65 -32.78
C HIS A 223 -20.01 15.20 -32.67
N ARG A 224 -19.11 14.79 -33.57
CA ARG A 224 -18.48 13.46 -33.53
C ARG A 224 -17.64 13.26 -32.27
N ILE A 225 -16.82 14.24 -31.88
CA ILE A 225 -16.02 14.15 -30.64
C ILE A 225 -16.93 14.01 -29.42
N ASN A 226 -18.04 14.77 -29.35
CA ASN A 226 -19.02 14.64 -28.26
C ASN A 226 -19.66 13.24 -28.22
N GLN A 227 -20.01 12.67 -29.38
CA GLN A 227 -20.53 11.29 -29.45
C GLN A 227 -19.50 10.27 -28.93
N VAL A 228 -18.23 10.41 -29.31
CA VAL A 228 -17.15 9.54 -28.81
C VAL A 228 -17.00 9.72 -27.30
N MET A 229 -17.05 10.95 -26.77
CA MET A 229 -16.95 11.22 -25.34
C MET A 229 -18.03 10.53 -24.51
N VAL A 230 -19.27 10.46 -25.01
CA VAL A 230 -20.33 9.69 -24.35
C VAL A 230 -19.95 8.21 -24.26
N LYS A 231 -19.45 7.63 -25.36
CA LYS A 231 -18.98 6.23 -25.37
C LYS A 231 -17.78 6.01 -24.45
N VAL A 232 -16.84 6.96 -24.38
CA VAL A 232 -15.69 6.92 -23.45
C VAL A 232 -16.17 6.94 -22.00
N SER A 233 -17.20 7.74 -21.68
CA SER A 233 -17.81 7.76 -20.34
C SER A 233 -18.45 6.41 -19.96
N MET A 234 -19.11 5.75 -20.92
CA MET A 234 -19.63 4.40 -20.71
C MET A 234 -18.49 3.39 -20.49
N ALA A 235 -17.45 3.45 -21.32
CA ALA A 235 -16.27 2.60 -21.22
C ALA A 235 -15.53 2.78 -19.89
N ARG A 236 -15.49 4.01 -19.34
CA ARG A 236 -14.96 4.29 -18.00
C ARG A 236 -15.70 3.52 -16.92
N SER A 237 -17.03 3.60 -16.92
CA SER A 237 -17.85 2.88 -15.93
C SER A 237 -17.72 1.36 -16.07
N GLN A 238 -17.57 0.85 -17.29
CA GLN A 238 -17.27 -0.57 -17.55
C GLN A 238 -15.89 -0.97 -17.02
N LEU A 239 -14.87 -0.14 -17.20
CA LEU A 239 -13.53 -0.37 -16.65
C LEU A 239 -13.58 -0.42 -15.13
N VAL A 240 -14.24 0.56 -14.51
CA VAL A 240 -14.42 0.62 -13.06
C VAL A 240 -15.14 -0.65 -12.55
N ALA A 241 -16.18 -1.10 -13.23
CA ALA A 241 -16.85 -2.36 -12.90
C ALA A 241 -15.92 -3.58 -13.03
N LEU A 242 -15.05 -3.63 -14.04
CA LEU A 242 -14.05 -4.70 -14.21
C LEU A 242 -13.05 -4.71 -13.05
N LEU A 243 -12.47 -3.56 -12.73
CA LEU A 243 -11.49 -3.42 -11.65
C LEU A 243 -12.05 -3.85 -10.29
N MET A 244 -13.34 -3.57 -10.07
CA MET A 244 -14.04 -3.88 -8.83
C MET A 244 -14.74 -5.25 -8.84
N GLY A 245 -14.60 -6.05 -9.91
CA GLY A 245 -15.22 -7.37 -10.00
C GLY A 245 -16.76 -7.34 -10.02
N LEU A 246 -17.34 -6.24 -10.48
CA LEU A 246 -18.78 -6.04 -10.62
C LEU A 246 -19.28 -6.39 -12.03
N SER A 247 -18.37 -6.69 -12.96
CA SER A 247 -18.69 -7.03 -14.35
C SER A 247 -19.14 -8.47 -14.50
N GLY A 248 -20.25 -8.69 -15.22
CA GLY A 248 -20.79 -10.03 -15.48
C GLY A 248 -20.27 -10.69 -16.77
N ARG A 249 -20.07 -9.92 -17.85
CA ARG A 249 -19.70 -10.44 -19.18
C ARG A 249 -18.59 -9.66 -19.89
N ASP A 250 -18.27 -8.47 -19.42
CA ASP A 250 -17.24 -7.64 -20.03
C ASP A 250 -15.85 -8.22 -19.69
N SER A 251 -14.91 -8.09 -20.61
CA SER A 251 -13.53 -8.51 -20.43
C SER A 251 -12.58 -7.37 -20.78
N CYS A 252 -11.36 -7.40 -20.24
CA CYS A 252 -10.35 -6.39 -20.58
C CYS A 252 -10.07 -6.35 -22.09
N ALA A 253 -10.05 -7.51 -22.76
CA ALA A 253 -9.88 -7.60 -24.21
C ALA A 253 -11.02 -6.92 -24.98
N HIS A 254 -12.27 -7.10 -24.53
CA HIS A 254 -13.42 -6.46 -25.14
C HIS A 254 -13.36 -4.93 -25.00
N LEU A 255 -13.05 -4.44 -23.79
CA LEU A 255 -12.99 -3.02 -23.52
C LEU A 255 -11.80 -2.34 -24.20
N SER A 256 -10.65 -3.02 -24.26
CA SER A 256 -9.48 -2.59 -25.04
C SER A 256 -9.84 -2.38 -26.50
N ARG A 257 -10.53 -3.36 -27.12
CA ARG A 257 -11.00 -3.24 -28.50
C ARG A 257 -11.92 -2.05 -28.70
N ILE A 258 -12.91 -1.84 -27.83
CA ILE A 258 -13.82 -0.69 -27.91
C ILE A 258 -13.02 0.62 -27.85
N LEU A 259 -12.13 0.77 -26.87
CA LEU A 259 -11.34 1.99 -26.70
C LEU A 259 -10.44 2.26 -27.91
N THR A 260 -9.79 1.23 -28.48
CA THR A 260 -9.01 1.37 -29.71
C THR A 260 -9.88 1.75 -30.92
N GLU A 261 -11.08 1.17 -31.06
CA GLU A 261 -12.03 1.57 -32.12
C GLU A 261 -12.41 3.06 -32.00
N LEU A 262 -12.65 3.56 -30.78
CA LEU A 262 -12.92 4.98 -30.53
C LEU A 262 -11.74 5.90 -30.86
N GLN A 263 -10.50 5.45 -30.63
CA GLN A 263 -9.31 6.22 -31.05
C GLN A 263 -9.25 6.34 -32.57
N VAL A 264 -9.51 5.25 -33.29
CA VAL A 264 -9.55 5.27 -34.77
C VAL A 264 -10.67 6.18 -35.27
N GLU A 265 -11.85 6.18 -34.64
CA GLU A 265 -12.94 7.13 -34.96
C GLU A 265 -12.47 8.59 -34.82
N LEU A 266 -11.72 8.93 -33.77
CA LEU A 266 -11.20 10.28 -33.55
C LEU A 266 -10.10 10.67 -34.55
N ASP A 267 -9.18 9.75 -34.84
CA ASP A 267 -8.06 9.99 -35.75
C ASP A 267 -8.52 10.23 -37.20
N ALA A 268 -9.67 9.66 -37.58
CA ALA A 268 -10.29 9.88 -38.89
C ALA A 268 -10.93 11.29 -39.06
N LEU A 269 -11.10 12.07 -37.99
CA LEU A 269 -11.69 13.40 -38.06
C LEU A 269 -10.73 14.44 -38.61
N ASP A 270 -11.17 15.20 -39.62
CA ASP A 270 -10.45 16.39 -40.06
C ASP A 270 -10.66 17.55 -39.09
N VAL A 271 -9.61 17.84 -38.31
CA VAL A 271 -9.54 18.93 -37.33
C VAL A 271 -8.45 19.95 -37.68
N SER A 272 -7.90 19.90 -38.89
CA SER A 272 -6.75 20.71 -39.31
C SER A 272 -7.05 22.22 -39.29
N GLY A 273 -8.28 22.58 -39.66
CA GLY A 273 -8.74 23.98 -39.77
C GLY A 273 -9.07 24.68 -38.45
N ASN A 274 -9.07 23.99 -37.29
CA ASN A 274 -9.41 24.60 -36.01
C ASN A 274 -8.57 24.05 -34.85
N ALA A 275 -7.69 24.90 -34.30
CA ALA A 275 -6.79 24.53 -33.21
C ALA A 275 -7.54 24.11 -31.93
N ALA A 276 -8.69 24.72 -31.64
CA ALA A 276 -9.47 24.41 -30.45
C ALA A 276 -10.12 23.01 -30.57
N VAL A 277 -10.65 22.66 -31.75
CA VAL A 277 -11.22 21.33 -32.02
C VAL A 277 -10.14 20.25 -32.00
N ARG A 278 -8.95 20.54 -32.55
CA ARG A 278 -7.80 19.63 -32.48
C ARG A 278 -7.34 19.37 -31.04
N ASN A 279 -7.28 20.41 -30.20
CA ASN A 279 -6.94 20.27 -28.78
C ASN A 279 -8.01 19.47 -28.05
N TYR A 280 -9.30 19.70 -28.34
CA TYR A 280 -10.37 18.92 -27.75
C TYR A 280 -10.27 17.43 -28.11
N ARG A 281 -10.10 17.09 -29.40
CA ARG A 281 -9.84 15.71 -29.84
C ARG A 281 -8.65 15.09 -29.11
N LYS A 282 -7.53 15.82 -29.02
CA LYS A 282 -6.31 15.36 -28.33
C LYS A 282 -6.61 15.01 -26.87
N GLN A 283 -7.39 15.85 -26.18
CA GLN A 283 -7.78 15.65 -24.80
C GLN A 283 -8.62 14.37 -24.62
N VAL A 284 -9.56 14.09 -25.53
CA VAL A 284 -10.33 12.83 -25.53
C VAL A 284 -9.44 11.62 -25.79
N VAL A 285 -8.49 11.73 -26.71
CA VAL A 285 -7.50 10.66 -26.98
C VAL A 285 -6.64 10.39 -25.73
N GLU A 286 -6.25 11.43 -25.00
CA GLU A 286 -5.53 11.31 -23.72
C GLU A 286 -6.37 10.59 -22.66
N GLU A 287 -7.68 10.87 -22.57
CA GLU A 287 -8.59 10.10 -21.69
C GLU A 287 -8.64 8.62 -22.07
N ILE A 288 -8.80 8.30 -23.36
CA ILE A 288 -8.84 6.91 -23.82
C ILE A 288 -7.53 6.19 -23.48
N ASN A 289 -6.39 6.83 -23.74
CA ASN A 289 -5.09 6.31 -23.36
C ASN A 289 -4.95 6.14 -21.84
N GLY A 290 -5.56 7.03 -21.06
CA GLY A 290 -5.69 6.91 -19.61
C GLY A 290 -6.40 5.61 -19.22
N LEU A 291 -7.58 5.34 -19.79
CA LEU A 291 -8.35 4.11 -19.52
C LEU A 291 -7.58 2.84 -19.95
N LEU A 292 -6.95 2.86 -21.12
CA LEU A 292 -6.16 1.73 -21.64
C LEU A 292 -5.02 1.31 -20.69
N LYS A 293 -4.40 2.26 -19.97
CA LYS A 293 -3.31 1.97 -19.01
C LYS A 293 -3.72 1.08 -17.84
N HIS A 294 -5.01 0.92 -17.57
CA HIS A 294 -5.52 0.13 -16.44
C HIS A 294 -6.14 -1.21 -16.87
N LEU A 295 -6.12 -1.53 -18.17
CA LEU A 295 -6.73 -2.74 -18.72
C LEU A 295 -5.89 -4.02 -18.55
N ASP A 296 -4.70 -3.94 -17.95
CA ASP A 296 -3.78 -5.07 -17.73
C ASP A 296 -3.48 -5.34 -16.23
N LEU A 297 -4.36 -4.89 -15.32
CA LEU A 297 -4.11 -4.99 -13.88
C LEU A 297 -4.25 -6.41 -13.29
N GLU A 298 -4.85 -7.36 -14.02
CA GLU A 298 -5.05 -8.73 -13.52
C GLU A 298 -3.73 -9.48 -13.29
N GLY A 299 -2.68 -9.19 -14.06
CA GLY A 299 -1.36 -9.81 -13.90
C GLY A 299 -0.46 -9.16 -12.83
N GLU A 300 -0.79 -7.96 -12.36
CA GLU A 300 0.09 -7.21 -11.44
C GLU A 300 0.20 -7.86 -10.05
N GLY A 301 -0.79 -8.66 -9.66
CA GLY A 301 -0.86 -9.32 -8.35
C GLY A 301 -0.13 -10.66 -8.23
N ASP A 302 0.46 -11.19 -9.32
CA ASP A 302 1.08 -12.53 -9.33
C ASP A 302 2.60 -12.50 -9.17
N ASP A 303 3.25 -11.38 -9.48
CA ASP A 303 4.69 -11.22 -9.29
C ASP A 303 5.05 -10.90 -7.83
N THR A 304 5.79 -11.80 -7.19
CA THR A 304 6.26 -11.66 -5.81
C THR A 304 7.07 -10.40 -5.55
N ARG A 305 7.79 -9.89 -6.56
CA ARG A 305 8.60 -8.67 -6.43
C ARG A 305 7.77 -7.40 -6.20
N ARG A 306 6.47 -7.44 -6.53
CA ARG A 306 5.58 -6.28 -6.43
C ARG A 306 5.07 -6.02 -5.01
N TYR A 307 4.95 -7.08 -4.20
CA TYR A 307 4.47 -7.01 -2.82
C TYR A 307 5.53 -7.36 -1.77
N ASP A 308 6.66 -7.97 -2.14
CA ASP A 308 7.81 -8.13 -1.23
C ASP A 308 8.73 -6.91 -1.30
N LEU A 309 8.32 -5.86 -0.61
CA LEU A 309 8.95 -4.54 -0.63
C LEU A 309 10.36 -4.49 -0.03
N ALA A 310 10.75 -5.50 0.77
CA ALA A 310 12.06 -5.55 1.43
C ALA A 310 13.25 -5.59 0.44
N GLN A 311 13.01 -6.06 -0.79
CA GLN A 311 14.04 -6.10 -1.85
C GLN A 311 13.88 -4.99 -2.89
N ASN A 312 12.89 -4.11 -2.73
CA ASN A 312 12.62 -3.05 -3.68
C ASN A 312 13.62 -1.89 -3.52
N ASN A 313 14.25 -1.46 -4.62
CA ASN A 313 15.25 -0.39 -4.58
C ASN A 313 14.69 0.94 -4.07
N SER A 314 13.49 1.34 -4.52
CA SER A 314 12.84 2.57 -4.09
C SER A 314 12.58 2.58 -2.58
N ILE A 315 12.16 1.43 -2.01
CA ILE A 315 11.97 1.30 -0.56
C ILE A 315 13.30 1.40 0.18
N ARG A 316 14.37 0.79 -0.33
CA ARG A 316 15.71 0.91 0.26
C ARG A 316 16.23 2.34 0.23
N GLU A 317 15.97 3.09 -0.84
CA GLU A 317 16.30 4.52 -0.95
C GLU A 317 15.51 5.35 0.08
N ILE A 318 14.20 5.12 0.19
CA ILE A 318 13.34 5.78 1.17
C ILE A 318 13.82 5.50 2.60
N GLU A 319 14.13 4.24 2.93
CA GLU A 319 14.63 3.88 4.27
C GLU A 319 16.02 4.47 4.56
N ALA A 320 16.89 4.59 3.56
CA ALA A 320 18.16 5.29 3.72
C ALA A 320 17.95 6.79 4.06
N VAL A 321 17.00 7.45 3.40
CA VAL A 321 16.61 8.83 3.73
C VAL A 321 16.08 8.91 5.15
N ARG A 322 15.15 8.03 5.54
CA ARG A 322 14.55 8.03 6.89
C ARG A 322 15.60 7.81 7.98
N ALA A 323 16.54 6.89 7.77
CA ALA A 323 17.66 6.68 8.69
C ALA A 323 18.51 7.95 8.86
N HIS A 324 18.78 8.65 7.75
CA HIS A 324 19.52 9.92 7.77
C HIS A 324 18.75 11.03 8.49
N VAL A 325 17.45 11.15 8.23
CA VAL A 325 16.55 12.10 8.91
C VAL A 325 16.48 11.81 10.41
N SER A 326 16.45 10.54 10.83
CA SER A 326 16.49 10.18 12.25
C SER A 326 17.75 10.70 12.92
N HIS A 327 18.91 10.53 12.28
CA HIS A 327 20.18 11.04 12.79
C HIS A 327 20.19 12.57 12.91
N LEU A 328 19.72 13.27 11.87
CA LEU A 328 19.61 14.73 11.90
C LEU A 328 18.64 15.21 12.99
N ARG A 329 17.48 14.56 13.13
CA ARG A 329 16.48 14.85 14.16
C ARG A 329 17.07 14.69 15.57
N GLU A 330 17.78 13.60 15.84
CA GLU A 330 18.48 13.39 17.11
C GLU A 330 19.55 14.45 17.36
N GLY A 331 20.26 14.88 16.31
CA GLY A 331 21.15 16.03 16.34
C GLY A 331 20.41 17.31 16.75
N VAL A 332 19.30 17.63 16.08
CA VAL A 332 18.48 18.82 16.35
C VAL A 332 18.01 18.84 17.80
N LEU A 333 17.42 17.74 18.29
CA LEU A 333 16.90 17.67 19.66
C LEU A 333 18.00 17.83 20.72
N ARG A 334 19.18 17.24 20.50
CA ARG A 334 20.34 17.39 21.40
C ARG A 334 20.84 18.84 21.45
N HIS A 335 21.02 19.49 20.30
CA HIS A 335 21.52 20.88 20.26
C HIS A 335 20.48 21.87 20.82
N CYS A 336 19.18 21.60 20.62
CA CYS A 336 18.11 22.37 21.27
C CYS A 336 18.19 22.29 22.80
N ALA A 337 18.43 21.11 23.37
CA ALA A 337 18.61 20.95 24.81
C ALA A 337 19.84 21.73 25.34
N MET A 338 20.89 21.86 24.53
CA MET A 338 22.12 22.59 24.87
C MET A 338 22.07 24.09 24.53
N SER A 339 20.98 24.59 23.95
CA SER A 339 20.87 25.96 23.42
C SER A 339 21.94 26.32 22.38
N ASP A 340 22.47 25.33 21.66
CA ASP A 340 23.50 25.53 20.64
C ASP A 340 22.86 25.77 19.26
N LEU A 341 23.18 26.90 18.64
CA LEU A 341 22.65 27.37 17.35
C LEU A 341 23.58 27.06 16.16
N SER A 342 24.70 26.37 16.40
CA SER A 342 25.71 26.04 15.38
C SER A 342 25.25 24.95 14.42
N PHE A 343 24.42 24.01 14.89
CA PHE A 343 23.91 22.91 14.08
C PHE A 343 22.71 23.36 13.21
N ARG A 344 22.92 23.44 11.90
CA ARG A 344 21.92 23.94 10.93
C ARG A 344 21.65 22.94 9.79
N PRO A 345 20.94 21.84 10.07
CA PRO A 345 20.71 20.78 9.08
C PRO A 345 19.64 21.11 8.03
N LYS A 346 19.06 22.32 8.04
CA LYS A 346 17.92 22.67 7.18
C LYS A 346 18.22 22.51 5.68
N ALA A 347 19.40 22.92 5.22
CA ALA A 347 19.78 22.75 3.81
C ALA A 347 19.89 21.27 3.41
N GLU A 348 20.39 20.44 4.33
CA GLU A 348 20.49 18.99 4.14
C GLU A 348 19.11 18.33 4.12
N LEU A 349 18.21 18.71 5.04
CA LEU A 349 16.82 18.24 5.04
C LEU A 349 16.07 18.61 3.74
N LEU A 350 16.29 19.81 3.19
CA LEU A 350 15.72 20.21 1.90
C LEU A 350 16.28 19.39 0.73
N SER A 351 17.56 19.02 0.78
CA SER A 351 18.18 18.10 -0.19
C SER A 351 17.52 16.71 -0.13
N LEU A 352 17.23 16.20 1.07
CA LEU A 352 16.54 14.92 1.25
C LEU A 352 15.11 14.94 0.72
N LEU A 353 14.37 16.05 0.88
CA LEU A 353 13.05 16.22 0.23
C LEU A 353 13.16 16.13 -1.28
N THR A 354 14.13 16.85 -1.86
CA THR A 354 14.38 16.83 -3.31
C THR A 354 14.75 15.42 -3.79
N HIS A 355 15.48 14.65 -2.98
CA HIS A 355 15.79 13.26 -3.28
C HIS A 355 14.56 12.37 -3.22
N LEU A 356 13.70 12.52 -2.21
CA LEU A 356 12.43 11.78 -2.12
C LEU A 356 11.52 12.03 -3.32
N ASP A 357 11.45 13.27 -3.83
CA ASP A 357 10.66 13.60 -5.02
C ASP A 357 11.12 12.87 -6.30
N GLN A 358 12.40 12.47 -6.35
CA GLN A 358 12.99 11.74 -7.47
C GLN A 358 12.83 10.22 -7.37
N VAL A 359 12.41 9.69 -6.20
CA VAL A 359 12.21 8.25 -6.00
C VAL A 359 11.09 7.76 -6.92
N ASP A 360 11.39 6.78 -7.77
CA ASP A 360 10.40 6.13 -8.61
C ASP A 360 9.45 5.30 -7.75
N THR A 361 8.18 5.70 -7.73
CA THR A 361 7.11 5.00 -7.01
C THR A 361 6.36 4.01 -7.90
N ALA A 362 6.61 4.06 -9.22
CA ALA A 362 5.82 3.37 -10.24
C ALA A 362 4.30 3.54 -9.98
N LYS A 363 3.50 2.52 -10.30
CA LYS A 363 2.10 2.43 -9.88
C LYS A 363 1.93 1.73 -8.53
N ASN A 364 2.97 1.68 -7.68
CA ASN A 364 2.91 0.92 -6.43
C ASN A 364 2.41 1.80 -5.27
N PRO A 365 1.18 1.59 -4.79
CA PRO A 365 0.59 2.41 -3.74
C PRO A 365 1.37 2.34 -2.41
N CYS A 366 1.99 1.20 -2.10
CA CYS A 366 2.78 1.06 -0.88
C CYS A 366 4.08 1.88 -0.93
N ILE A 367 4.73 1.98 -2.11
CA ILE A 367 5.94 2.81 -2.27
C ILE A 367 5.56 4.30 -2.21
N ARG A 368 4.42 4.69 -2.81
CA ARG A 368 3.89 6.05 -2.69
C ARG A 368 3.64 6.45 -1.24
N GLU A 369 3.01 5.58 -0.46
CA GLU A 369 2.76 5.82 0.97
C GLU A 369 4.06 5.88 1.78
N ALA A 370 5.00 4.97 1.53
CA ALA A 370 6.32 5.01 2.17
C ALA A 370 7.06 6.34 1.93
N ARG A 371 7.06 6.81 0.66
CA ARG A 371 7.62 8.10 0.29
C ARG A 371 6.90 9.25 0.99
N ARG A 372 5.55 9.24 1.01
CA ARG A 372 4.74 10.26 1.70
C ARG A 372 5.11 10.37 3.18
N ARG A 373 5.21 9.23 3.88
CA ARG A 373 5.58 9.20 5.31
C ARG A 373 6.98 9.76 5.54
N ALA A 374 7.94 9.41 4.69
CA ALA A 374 9.29 9.97 4.75
C ALA A 374 9.31 11.49 4.51
N VAL A 375 8.52 11.99 3.55
CA VAL A 375 8.36 13.44 3.30
C VAL A 375 7.80 14.15 4.53
N VAL A 376 6.75 13.58 5.15
CA VAL A 376 6.14 14.17 6.36
C VAL A 376 7.15 14.16 7.53
N GLU A 377 7.96 13.12 7.69
CA GLU A 377 9.03 13.08 8.69
C GLU A 377 10.05 14.20 8.49
N VAL A 378 10.54 14.41 7.26
CA VAL A 378 11.50 15.48 6.95
C VAL A 378 10.86 16.85 7.20
N GLN A 379 9.62 17.03 6.74
CA GLN A 379 8.89 18.29 6.89
C GLN A 379 8.60 18.62 8.36
N ALA A 380 8.34 17.62 9.22
CA ALA A 380 8.18 17.82 10.65
C ALA A 380 9.44 18.40 11.30
N VAL A 381 10.64 17.95 10.89
CA VAL A 381 11.90 18.50 11.38
C VAL A 381 12.14 19.92 10.85
N ILE A 382 11.90 20.17 9.56
CA ILE A 382 12.05 21.51 8.96
C ILE A 382 11.13 22.52 9.63
N THR A 383 9.84 22.19 9.77
CA THR A 383 8.85 23.08 10.39
C THR A 383 9.16 23.40 11.85
N PHE A 384 9.73 22.43 12.59
CA PHE A 384 10.23 22.67 13.94
C PHE A 384 11.38 23.69 13.96
N LEU A 385 12.36 23.54 13.06
CA LEU A 385 13.49 24.47 12.95
C LEU A 385 13.02 25.88 12.54
N ASP A 386 12.08 25.96 11.60
CA ASP A 386 11.52 27.24 11.13
C ASP A 386 10.80 27.98 12.25
N LEU A 387 9.99 27.27 13.05
CA LEU A 387 9.31 27.85 14.19
C LEU A 387 10.31 28.31 15.27
N ARG A 388 11.31 27.49 15.57
CA ARG A 388 12.40 27.84 16.51
C ARG A 388 13.14 29.10 16.09
N GLU A 389 13.47 29.22 14.80
CA GLU A 389 14.11 30.41 14.24
C GLU A 389 13.19 31.65 14.34
N ALA A 390 11.92 31.51 13.97
CA ALA A 390 10.94 32.59 14.06
C ALA A 390 10.72 33.07 15.51
N LEU A 391 10.69 32.15 16.48
CA LEU A 391 10.61 32.48 17.91
C LEU A 391 11.87 33.19 18.40
N ALA A 392 13.06 32.78 17.95
CA ALA A 392 14.32 33.41 18.32
C ALA A 392 14.48 34.82 17.72
N GLN A 393 13.94 35.05 16.52
CA GLN A 393 13.95 36.35 15.85
C GLN A 393 12.79 37.26 16.29
N ARG A 394 11.92 36.80 17.19
CA ARG A 394 10.77 37.58 17.66
C ARG A 394 11.23 38.74 18.53
N HIS A 395 10.81 39.95 18.16
CA HIS A 395 11.01 41.17 18.94
C HIS A 395 9.63 41.77 19.28
N PRO A 396 9.10 41.54 20.50
CA PRO A 396 7.82 42.12 20.89
C PRO A 396 7.95 43.65 21.03
N GLY A 397 7.13 44.38 20.28
CA GLY A 397 7.06 45.84 20.38
C GLY A 397 6.14 46.30 21.54
N PRO A 398 6.31 47.54 22.03
CA PRO A 398 5.48 48.10 23.11
C PRO A 398 3.99 48.21 22.74
N ASP A 399 3.66 48.31 21.44
CA ASP A 399 2.30 48.40 20.92
C ASP A 399 1.76 47.07 20.35
N GLU A 400 2.34 45.92 20.74
CA GLU A 400 1.89 44.60 20.26
C GLU A 400 0.44 44.34 20.70
N ARG A 401 -0.43 44.11 19.73
CA ARG A 401 -1.84 43.80 19.98
C ARG A 401 -1.98 42.51 20.81
N PRO A 402 -2.94 42.43 21.75
CA PRO A 402 -3.14 41.25 22.58
C PRO A 402 -3.37 39.95 21.79
N SER A 403 -4.07 40.03 20.66
CA SER A 403 -4.35 38.89 19.78
C SER A 403 -3.08 38.29 19.16
N HIS A 404 -2.16 39.14 18.66
CA HIS A 404 -0.86 38.71 18.15
C HIS A 404 -0.01 38.10 19.24
N ARG A 405 0.04 38.73 20.41
CA ARG A 405 0.77 38.21 21.56
C ARG A 405 0.26 36.83 21.97
N ALA A 406 -1.06 36.63 21.99
CA ALA A 406 -1.68 35.35 22.33
C ALA A 406 -1.30 34.24 21.34
N VAL A 407 -1.37 34.51 20.03
CA VAL A 407 -0.95 33.55 18.99
C VAL A 407 0.51 33.13 19.19
N TRP A 408 1.41 34.09 19.44
CA TRP A 408 2.82 33.77 19.67
C TRP A 408 3.09 32.98 20.96
N LEU A 409 2.30 33.20 22.02
CA LEU A 409 2.41 32.37 23.24
C LEU A 409 2.06 30.91 22.93
N VAL A 410 0.98 30.69 22.16
CA VAL A 410 0.63 29.35 21.70
C VAL A 410 1.73 28.76 20.80
N LEU A 411 2.29 29.53 19.86
CA LEU A 411 3.40 29.08 19.02
C LEU A 411 4.63 28.67 19.84
N GLY A 412 4.93 29.35 20.95
CA GLY A 412 5.96 28.93 21.90
C GLY A 412 5.67 27.54 22.48
N SER A 413 4.46 27.35 23.01
CA SER A 413 4.03 26.05 23.55
C SER A 413 4.02 24.94 22.48
N LEU A 414 3.63 25.25 21.24
CA LEU A 414 3.67 24.33 20.12
C LEU A 414 5.10 23.93 19.75
N SER A 415 6.08 24.82 19.88
CA SER A 415 7.49 24.47 19.67
C SER A 415 7.97 23.42 20.68
N ASP A 416 7.64 23.59 21.95
CA ASP A 416 8.00 22.63 23.01
C ASP A 416 7.28 21.28 22.84
N LEU A 417 6.00 21.31 22.47
CA LEU A 417 5.23 20.09 22.17
C LEU A 417 5.77 19.39 20.93
N GLN A 418 6.14 20.11 19.88
CA GLN A 418 6.72 19.51 18.67
C GLN A 418 8.07 18.86 18.96
N ALA A 419 8.91 19.43 19.84
CA ALA A 419 10.15 18.79 20.28
C ALA A 419 9.86 17.43 20.96
N GLN A 420 8.84 17.37 21.82
CA GLN A 420 8.42 16.13 22.47
C GLN A 420 7.89 15.12 21.44
N VAL A 421 7.07 15.55 20.48
CA VAL A 421 6.55 14.70 19.39
C VAL A 421 7.67 14.17 18.49
N LEU A 422 8.67 15.00 18.17
CA LEU A 422 9.86 14.58 17.41
C LEU A 422 10.66 13.53 18.18
N GLY A 423 10.76 13.65 19.51
CA GLY A 423 11.43 12.68 20.38
C GLY A 423 10.60 11.44 20.73
N PHE A 424 9.29 11.45 20.49
CA PHE A 424 8.38 10.37 20.91
C PHE A 424 8.60 9.06 20.14
N ASP A 425 8.82 7.94 20.80
CA ASP A 425 9.06 6.63 20.17
C ASP A 425 8.08 5.53 20.65
N GLY A 426 7.00 5.95 21.32
CA GLY A 426 5.97 5.07 21.86
C GLY A 426 4.87 4.69 20.87
N LYS A 427 3.81 4.08 21.39
CA LYS A 427 2.62 3.65 20.66
C LYS A 427 1.44 4.56 20.96
N ARG A 428 0.41 4.50 20.10
CA ARG A 428 -0.85 5.24 20.31
C ARG A 428 -1.53 4.92 21.64
N ALA A 429 -1.38 3.68 22.14
CA ALA A 429 -1.97 3.26 23.42
C ALA A 429 -1.22 3.79 24.66
N ASP A 430 -0.05 4.43 24.49
CA ASP A 430 0.75 4.89 25.61
C ASP A 430 0.16 6.16 26.23
N LYS A 431 0.25 6.28 27.56
CA LYS A 431 -0.20 7.48 28.29
C LYS A 431 0.49 8.75 27.79
N SER A 432 1.75 8.63 27.38
CA SER A 432 2.55 9.73 26.81
C SER A 432 1.98 10.23 25.48
N TYR A 433 1.48 9.33 24.63
CA TYR A 433 0.77 9.72 23.41
C TYR A 433 -0.51 10.51 23.74
N MET A 434 -1.37 9.95 24.61
CA MET A 434 -2.64 10.57 24.99
C MET A 434 -2.43 11.96 25.59
N MET A 435 -1.40 12.11 26.42
CA MET A 435 -1.03 13.39 27.01
C MET A 435 -0.56 14.40 25.94
N LEU A 436 0.24 13.99 24.96
CA LEU A 436 0.68 14.88 23.87
C LEU A 436 -0.50 15.32 23.01
N GLU A 437 -1.39 14.40 22.64
CA GLU A 437 -2.63 14.67 21.90
C GLU A 437 -3.53 15.66 22.65
N GLU A 438 -3.74 15.45 23.96
CA GLU A 438 -4.53 16.35 24.83
C GLU A 438 -3.92 17.76 24.89
N LEU A 439 -2.59 17.86 25.09
CA LEU A 439 -1.90 19.15 25.18
C LEU A 439 -1.93 19.91 23.85
N LEU A 440 -1.81 19.23 22.72
CA LEU A 440 -1.95 19.81 21.38
C LEU A 440 -3.40 20.27 21.12
N THR A 441 -4.38 19.45 21.50
CA THR A 441 -5.81 19.81 21.42
C THR A 441 -6.11 21.06 22.25
N LYS A 442 -5.51 21.17 23.43
CA LYS A 442 -5.61 22.38 24.26
C LYS A 442 -5.03 23.61 23.57
N GLN A 443 -3.94 23.48 22.80
CA GLN A 443 -3.41 24.60 22.00
C GLN A 443 -4.40 25.06 20.92
N LEU A 444 -5.08 24.12 20.25
CA LEU A 444 -6.12 24.45 19.26
C LEU A 444 -7.26 25.24 19.91
N LEU A 445 -7.78 24.80 21.05
CA LEU A 445 -8.82 25.51 21.79
C LEU A 445 -8.38 26.92 22.22
N MET A 446 -7.11 27.08 22.63
CA MET A 446 -6.57 28.40 22.95
C MET A 446 -6.48 29.31 21.73
N LEU A 447 -6.14 28.78 20.54
CA LEU A 447 -6.15 29.54 19.30
C LEU A 447 -7.56 29.97 18.90
N ASP A 448 -8.55 29.09 19.04
CA ASP A 448 -9.95 29.40 18.76
C ASP A 448 -10.51 30.51 19.66
N ALA A 449 -10.03 30.57 20.90
CA ALA A 449 -10.38 31.63 21.86
C ALA A 449 -9.71 32.99 21.56
N VAL A 450 -8.75 33.08 20.63
CA VAL A 450 -8.14 34.36 20.26
C VAL A 450 -9.12 35.20 19.45
N ASP A 451 -9.61 36.28 20.07
CA ASP A 451 -10.41 37.31 19.41
C ASP A 451 -9.52 38.21 18.54
N ALA A 452 -9.72 38.15 17.22
CA ALA A 452 -8.98 38.95 16.27
C ALA A 452 -9.53 40.38 16.11
N GLN A 453 -10.71 40.71 16.67
CA GLN A 453 -11.34 42.05 16.60
C GLN A 453 -11.34 42.69 15.18
N GLY A 454 -11.48 41.87 14.14
CA GLY A 454 -11.47 42.33 12.73
C GLY A 454 -10.08 42.57 12.13
N ASP A 455 -8.98 42.32 12.86
CA ASP A 455 -7.62 42.40 12.33
C ASP A 455 -7.31 41.21 11.43
N GLU A 456 -7.22 41.46 10.12
CA GLU A 456 -6.89 40.44 9.12
C GLU A 456 -5.52 39.79 9.35
N MET A 457 -4.53 40.54 9.84
CA MET A 457 -3.22 39.95 10.14
C MET A 457 -3.28 38.98 11.32
N ALA A 458 -4.06 39.31 12.36
CA ALA A 458 -4.29 38.40 13.49
C ALA A 458 -5.07 37.15 13.06
N LYS A 459 -6.07 37.29 12.17
CA LYS A 459 -6.81 36.14 11.62
C LYS A 459 -5.90 35.22 10.81
N MET A 460 -5.04 35.76 9.96
CA MET A 460 -4.07 34.99 9.18
C MET A 460 -3.07 34.27 10.09
N ALA A 461 -2.50 34.97 11.07
CA ALA A 461 -1.57 34.38 12.04
C ALA A 461 -2.20 33.24 12.84
N ARG A 462 -3.43 33.44 13.33
CA ARG A 462 -4.20 32.39 14.02
C ARG A 462 -4.44 31.18 13.11
N LYS A 463 -4.90 31.40 11.87
CA LYS A 463 -5.13 30.31 10.90
C LYS A 463 -3.86 29.52 10.63
N GLN A 464 -2.71 30.20 10.49
CA GLN A 464 -1.43 29.55 10.29
C GLN A 464 -1.00 28.74 11.52
N ALA A 465 -1.20 29.26 12.74
CA ALA A 465 -0.92 28.54 13.97
C ALA A 465 -1.83 27.31 14.16
N VAL A 466 -3.10 27.38 13.78
CA VAL A 466 -4.03 26.24 13.78
C VAL A 466 -3.52 25.16 12.83
N LYS A 467 -3.16 25.53 11.60
CA LYS A 467 -2.56 24.60 10.62
C LYS A 467 -1.27 23.96 11.15
N PHE A 468 -0.45 24.73 11.86
CA PHE A 468 0.77 24.21 12.47
C PHE A 468 0.49 23.17 13.56
N ALA A 469 -0.44 23.45 14.47
CA ALA A 469 -0.86 22.50 15.51
C ALA A 469 -1.47 21.21 14.90
N GLN A 470 -2.31 21.34 13.87
CA GLN A 470 -2.86 20.20 13.13
C GLN A 470 -1.76 19.37 12.46
N ASN A 471 -0.74 20.01 11.88
CA ASN A 471 0.39 19.28 11.30
C ASN A 471 1.18 18.49 12.36
N ILE A 472 1.35 19.03 13.57
CA ILE A 472 2.01 18.30 14.67
C ILE A 472 1.17 17.08 15.09
N LEU A 473 -0.15 17.23 15.22
CA LEU A 473 -1.07 16.12 15.52
C LEU A 473 -1.01 15.03 14.44
N ASN A 474 -1.15 15.42 13.17
CA ASN A 474 -1.08 14.50 12.03
C ASN A 474 0.27 13.74 11.98
N TYR A 475 1.37 14.42 12.32
CA TYR A 475 2.68 13.78 12.39
C TYR A 475 2.78 12.80 13.58
N LEU A 476 2.27 13.18 14.76
CA LEU A 476 2.19 12.30 15.93
C LEU A 476 1.38 11.04 15.60
N ASP A 477 0.21 11.19 15.00
CA ASP A 477 -0.63 10.09 14.53
C ASP A 477 0.13 9.17 13.59
N MET A 478 0.67 9.71 12.49
CA MET A 478 1.42 8.97 11.50
C MET A 478 2.64 8.24 12.09
N LYS A 479 3.30 8.81 13.09
CA LYS A 479 4.46 8.21 13.74
C LYS A 479 4.06 7.02 14.63
N THR A 480 2.86 7.07 15.21
CA THR A 480 2.32 6.02 16.08
C THR A 480 1.52 4.95 15.36
N ASP A 481 1.14 5.23 14.12
CA ASP A 481 0.58 4.25 13.19
C ASP A 481 1.60 3.12 12.94
N GLU A 482 1.20 1.89 13.25
CA GLU A 482 2.03 0.69 13.08
C GLU A 482 2.04 0.24 11.59
N TRP A 483 2.51 1.10 10.69
CA TRP A 483 2.67 0.80 9.26
C TRP A 483 3.79 -0.21 9.03
N GLU A 484 3.53 -1.19 8.16
CA GLU A 484 4.47 -2.24 7.76
C GLU A 484 4.56 -2.33 6.23
N TYR A 485 5.71 -2.78 5.72
CA TYR A 485 5.98 -2.98 4.30
C TYR A 485 5.40 -4.27 3.73
#